data_AF-Q5G2F4-F1
#
_entry.id   AF-Q5G2F4-F1
#
_cell.length_a   1.000
_cell.length_b   1.000
_cell.length_c   1.000
_cell.angle_alpha   90.00
_cell.angle_beta   90.00
_cell.angle_gamma   90.00
#
_symmetry.space_group_name_H-M   'P 1'
#
loop_
_entity.id
_entity.type
_entity.pdbx_description
1 polymer ?
#
loop_
_entity_poly.entity_id
_entity_poly.type
_entity_poly.pdbx_seq_one_letter_code
_entity_poly.pdbx_strand_id
1 'polypeptide(L)'
;AAFPSEAESPVMYPLARRILFALDAEKAHHFTLDALNTVYKLGLIPVTDNRTKPIKLMGMDLPNLVGLAAGLDKNGEYIDALGALGFGFLEIGTVTRNPQPGNPQPRLFRVPEHQGIINRMGFNNHGIDAMIRNIEKSKYQGVLGINIGKNAVTPIQNAADDYLICLEKAYAHASYITVNISSPNTKNLRALQGGGELGALLEALKNKQAQLAAAHGKYIPLAVKIAP
;
A
#
# COMPACT_ATOMS: atom_id res chain seq x y z
N ALA A 1 -3.46 -27.51 -8.64
CA ALA A 1 -2.39 -27.19 -9.60
C ALA A 1 -1.13 -26.94 -8.80
N ALA A 2 -0.13 -27.83 -8.92
CA ALA A 2 1.13 -27.70 -8.22
C ALA A 2 1.84 -26.43 -8.70
N PHE A 3 2.26 -25.60 -7.75
CA PHE A 3 3.16 -24.48 -8.03
C PHE A 3 4.45 -25.02 -8.66
N PRO A 4 5.09 -24.29 -9.58
CA PRO A 4 6.38 -24.71 -10.11
C PRO A 4 7.35 -24.93 -8.94
N SER A 5 7.97 -26.11 -8.90
CA SER A 5 9.17 -26.37 -8.13
C SER A 5 10.18 -25.27 -8.37
N GLU A 6 10.97 -24.91 -7.35
CA GLU A 6 12.10 -23.96 -7.34
C GLU A 6 12.92 -23.92 -8.66
N ALA A 7 12.36 -23.33 -9.70
CA ALA A 7 12.99 -23.18 -10.99
C ALA A 7 13.85 -21.93 -10.87
N GLU A 8 15.13 -22.17 -10.58
CA GLU A 8 16.26 -21.27 -10.75
C GLU A 8 16.01 -19.83 -10.29
N SER A 9 15.76 -19.67 -8.99
CA SER A 9 16.15 -18.40 -8.38
C SER A 9 17.68 -18.33 -8.44
N PRO A 10 18.29 -17.33 -9.08
CA PRO A 10 19.75 -17.23 -9.13
C PRO A 10 20.29 -17.33 -7.70
N VAL A 11 21.40 -18.06 -7.51
CA VAL A 11 22.06 -18.39 -6.21
C VAL A 11 22.08 -17.23 -5.20
N MET A 12 22.05 -16.01 -5.72
CA MET A 12 21.92 -14.73 -5.01
C MET A 12 20.68 -14.61 -4.10
N TYR A 13 19.47 -15.02 -4.51
CA TYR A 13 18.25 -14.79 -3.69
C TYR A 13 18.20 -15.71 -2.45
N PRO A 14 18.47 -17.02 -2.53
CA PRO A 14 18.57 -17.86 -1.34
C PRO A 14 19.59 -17.35 -0.32
N LEU A 15 20.74 -16.84 -0.80
CA LEU A 15 21.77 -16.26 0.06
C LEU A 15 21.30 -14.94 0.71
N ALA A 16 20.78 -14.01 -0.09
CA ALA A 16 20.22 -12.75 0.41
C ALA A 16 19.11 -13.01 1.45
N ARG A 17 18.23 -13.96 1.18
CA ARG A 17 17.16 -14.38 2.11
C ARG A 17 17.74 -14.88 3.43
N ARG A 18 18.77 -15.73 3.42
CA ARG A 18 19.44 -16.22 4.65
C ARG A 18 20.00 -15.06 5.47
N ILE A 19 20.68 -14.10 4.84
CA ILE A 19 21.25 -12.93 5.51
C ILE A 19 20.13 -12.05 6.10
N LEU A 20 19.09 -11.73 5.32
CA LEU A 20 17.98 -10.89 5.78
C LEU A 20 17.17 -11.55 6.92
N PHE A 21 17.10 -12.88 6.95
CA PHE A 21 16.38 -13.62 7.97
C PHE A 21 17.16 -13.69 9.30
N ALA A 22 18.46 -13.40 9.30
CA ALA A 22 19.25 -13.24 10.52
C ALA A 22 19.01 -11.89 11.22
N LEU A 23 18.40 -10.92 10.54
CA LEU A 23 18.04 -9.62 11.09
C LEU A 23 16.63 -9.65 11.71
N ASP A 24 16.35 -8.75 12.66
CA ASP A 24 14.99 -8.41 13.06
C ASP A 24 14.12 -8.11 11.83
N ALA A 25 12.85 -8.52 11.86
CA ALA A 25 11.99 -8.48 10.69
C ALA A 25 11.72 -7.06 10.18
N GLU A 26 11.55 -6.10 11.09
CA GLU A 26 11.31 -4.70 10.73
C GLU A 26 12.61 -4.03 10.27
N LYS A 27 13.75 -4.34 10.89
CA LYS A 27 15.07 -3.90 10.40
C LYS A 27 15.37 -4.42 8.99
N ALA A 28 15.12 -5.69 8.73
CA ALA A 28 15.33 -6.27 7.41
C ALA A 28 14.45 -5.61 6.35
N HIS A 29 13.20 -5.28 6.70
CA HIS A 29 12.28 -4.58 5.82
C HIS A 29 12.84 -3.21 5.40
N HIS A 30 13.25 -2.37 6.36
CA HIS A 30 13.83 -1.06 6.07
C HIS A 30 15.13 -1.18 5.27
N PHE A 31 16.06 -2.04 5.73
CA PHE A 31 17.34 -2.26 5.04
C PHE A 31 17.13 -2.71 3.58
N THR A 32 16.17 -3.59 3.32
CA THR A 32 15.90 -4.08 1.97
C THR A 32 15.40 -2.98 1.05
N LEU A 33 14.48 -2.13 1.54
CA LEU A 33 13.93 -1.02 0.74
C LEU A 33 14.98 0.06 0.48
N ASP A 34 15.79 0.40 1.49
CA ASP A 34 16.91 1.35 1.35
C ASP A 34 17.95 0.85 0.34
N ALA A 35 18.32 -0.42 0.44
CA ALA A 35 19.25 -1.06 -0.50
C ALA A 35 18.66 -1.08 -1.92
N LEU A 36 17.41 -1.49 -2.08
CA LEU A 36 16.71 -1.49 -3.37
C LEU A 36 16.71 -0.09 -4.01
N ASN A 37 16.35 0.93 -3.24
CA ASN A 37 16.34 2.32 -3.71
C ASN A 37 17.72 2.81 -4.15
N THR A 38 18.74 2.46 -3.38
CA THR A 38 20.13 2.84 -3.66
C THR A 38 20.59 2.20 -4.97
N VAL A 39 20.41 0.89 -5.11
CA VAL A 39 20.80 0.14 -6.31
C VAL A 39 20.02 0.64 -7.54
N TYR A 40 18.74 0.98 -7.38
CA TYR A 40 17.93 1.57 -8.44
C TYR A 40 18.48 2.93 -8.89
N LYS A 41 18.78 3.83 -7.94
CA LYS A 41 19.35 5.17 -8.24
C LYS A 41 20.73 5.10 -8.89
N LEU A 42 21.50 4.04 -8.61
CA LEU A 42 22.78 3.76 -9.26
C LEU A 42 22.63 3.13 -10.66
N GLY A 43 21.41 2.82 -11.10
CA GLY A 43 21.15 2.18 -12.41
C GLY A 43 21.56 0.72 -12.47
N LEU A 44 21.71 0.05 -11.31
CA LEU A 44 22.19 -1.33 -11.21
C LEU A 44 21.06 -2.37 -11.21
N ILE A 45 19.79 -1.93 -11.17
CA ILE A 45 18.62 -2.78 -11.37
C ILE A 45 18.09 -2.54 -12.78
N PRO A 46 17.98 -3.58 -13.63
CA PRO A 46 17.32 -3.44 -14.91
C PRO A 46 15.83 -3.16 -14.68
N VAL A 47 15.27 -2.24 -15.47
CA VAL A 47 13.83 -2.01 -15.48
C VAL A 47 13.18 -3.20 -16.20
N THR A 48 12.41 -3.99 -15.47
CA THR A 48 11.68 -5.13 -16.01
C THR A 48 10.46 -4.64 -16.80
N ASP A 49 10.31 -5.08 -18.05
CA ASP A 49 9.08 -4.84 -18.81
C ASP A 49 7.89 -5.48 -18.10
N ASN A 50 6.91 -4.66 -17.73
CA ASN A 50 5.72 -5.09 -17.02
C ASN A 50 4.54 -5.38 -17.96
N ARG A 51 4.63 -5.09 -19.27
CA ARG A 51 3.53 -5.24 -20.23
C ARG A 51 3.43 -6.66 -20.79
N THR A 52 3.17 -7.61 -19.90
CA THR A 52 3.14 -9.04 -20.24
C THR A 52 1.75 -9.56 -20.58
N LYS A 53 0.69 -9.03 -19.96
CA LYS A 53 -0.71 -9.44 -20.21
C LYS A 53 -1.69 -8.30 -19.91
N PRO A 54 -1.83 -7.33 -20.82
CA PRO A 54 -2.65 -6.15 -20.58
C PRO A 54 -4.14 -6.47 -20.37
N ILE A 55 -4.78 -5.78 -19.43
CA ILE A 55 -6.20 -5.97 -19.10
C ILE A 55 -6.82 -4.68 -18.56
N LYS A 56 -8.13 -4.49 -18.80
CA LYS A 56 -8.91 -3.43 -18.17
C LYS A 56 -9.50 -3.89 -16.84
N LEU A 57 -9.27 -3.13 -15.78
CA LEU A 57 -9.85 -3.38 -14.46
C LEU A 57 -10.25 -2.06 -13.79
N MET A 58 -11.48 -1.96 -13.29
CA MET A 58 -12.01 -0.75 -12.63
C MET A 58 -11.88 0.53 -13.48
N GLY A 59 -11.86 0.41 -14.81
CA GLY A 59 -11.67 1.52 -15.75
C GLY A 59 -10.20 1.91 -16.01
N MET A 60 -9.24 1.19 -15.43
CA MET A 60 -7.80 1.38 -15.64
C MET A 60 -7.24 0.34 -16.62
N ASP A 61 -6.20 0.71 -17.37
CA ASP A 61 -5.42 -0.21 -18.20
C ASP A 61 -4.21 -0.73 -17.41
N LEU A 62 -4.27 -1.98 -16.95
CA LEU A 62 -3.17 -2.65 -16.27
C LEU A 62 -2.28 -3.37 -17.29
N PRO A 63 -0.94 -3.28 -17.17
CA PRO A 63 -0.02 -3.97 -18.07
C PRO A 63 0.10 -5.48 -17.75
N ASN A 64 -0.20 -5.87 -16.51
CA ASN A 64 -0.40 -7.25 -16.06
C ASN A 64 -1.24 -7.31 -14.77
N LEU A 65 -1.60 -8.51 -14.30
CA LEU A 65 -2.49 -8.75 -13.16
C LEU A 65 -1.80 -8.78 -11.78
N VAL A 66 -0.47 -8.73 -11.74
CA VAL A 66 0.31 -8.89 -10.51
C VAL A 66 0.67 -7.51 -9.96
N GLY A 67 0.06 -7.14 -8.84
CA GLY A 67 0.38 -5.90 -8.14
C GLY A 67 1.08 -6.10 -6.81
N LEU A 68 1.75 -5.04 -6.36
CA LEU A 68 2.31 -4.98 -5.03
C LEU A 68 1.26 -4.47 -4.04
N ALA A 69 0.98 -5.25 -2.99
CA ALA A 69 -0.02 -4.91 -1.99
C ALA A 69 0.46 -3.80 -1.02
N ALA A 70 -0.50 -3.04 -0.46
CA ALA A 70 -0.22 -2.08 0.60
C ALA A 70 0.42 -2.72 1.82
N GLY A 71 1.22 -1.92 2.52
CA GLY A 71 1.90 -2.27 3.75
C GLY A 71 3.40 -2.41 3.58
N LEU A 72 3.91 -2.61 2.36
CA LEU A 72 5.35 -2.60 2.06
C LEU A 72 5.88 -1.16 2.00
N ASP A 73 5.46 -0.36 1.01
CA ASP A 73 5.79 1.06 0.94
C ASP A 73 4.66 1.91 1.52
N LYS A 74 4.71 2.15 2.83
CA LYS A 74 3.65 2.86 3.56
C LYS A 74 3.62 4.36 3.29
N ASN A 75 4.72 4.94 2.84
CA ASN A 75 4.91 6.39 2.72
C ASN A 75 5.14 6.86 1.28
N GLY A 76 5.17 5.94 0.31
CA GLY A 76 5.50 6.25 -1.08
C GLY A 76 6.97 6.61 -1.29
N GLU A 77 7.87 6.10 -0.45
CA GLU A 77 9.30 6.45 -0.45
C GLU A 77 10.12 5.69 -1.49
N TYR A 78 9.56 4.61 -2.05
CA TYR A 78 10.26 3.63 -2.89
C TYR A 78 9.54 3.33 -4.20
N ILE A 79 8.61 4.20 -4.62
CA ILE A 79 7.70 3.98 -5.76
C ILE A 79 8.48 3.63 -7.04
N ASP A 80 9.47 4.42 -7.41
CA ASP A 80 10.24 4.21 -8.65
C ASP A 80 11.00 2.88 -8.64
N ALA A 81 11.67 2.57 -7.52
CA ALA A 81 12.47 1.36 -7.39
C ALA A 81 11.61 0.10 -7.38
N LEU A 82 10.43 0.15 -6.74
CA LEU A 82 9.46 -0.93 -6.76
C LEU A 82 8.79 -1.06 -8.14
N GLY A 83 8.53 0.06 -8.80
CA GLY A 83 7.96 0.10 -10.15
C GLY A 83 8.86 -0.54 -11.21
N ALA A 84 10.17 -0.48 -11.02
CA ALA A 84 11.14 -1.12 -11.90
C ALA A 84 11.12 -2.67 -11.84
N LEU A 85 10.48 -3.27 -10.83
CA LEU A 85 10.48 -4.73 -10.63
C LEU A 85 9.47 -5.49 -11.50
N GLY A 86 8.67 -4.81 -12.32
CA GLY A 86 7.75 -5.44 -13.27
C GLY A 86 6.31 -5.61 -12.78
N PHE A 87 5.94 -5.03 -11.62
CA PHE A 87 4.56 -5.04 -11.13
C PHE A 87 3.62 -4.30 -12.10
N GLY A 88 2.40 -4.82 -12.23
CA GLY A 88 1.34 -4.20 -13.02
C GLY A 88 0.71 -2.99 -12.34
N PHE A 89 0.70 -2.98 -11.01
CA PHE A 89 0.31 -1.82 -10.20
C PHE A 89 1.00 -1.86 -8.85
N LEU A 90 1.13 -0.70 -8.21
CA LEU A 90 1.66 -0.57 -6.85
C LEU A 90 0.57 -0.01 -5.94
N GLU A 91 0.33 -0.60 -4.78
CA GLU A 91 -0.50 0.00 -3.73
C GLU A 91 0.39 0.48 -2.59
N ILE A 92 0.47 1.81 -2.38
CA ILE A 92 1.18 2.41 -1.24
C ILE A 92 0.24 2.66 -0.06
N GLY A 93 0.80 2.86 1.13
CA GLY A 93 0.04 3.01 2.38
C GLY A 93 0.00 1.72 3.21
N THR A 94 -0.88 1.56 4.19
CA THR A 94 -1.95 2.49 4.57
C THR A 94 -1.43 3.80 5.16
N VAL A 95 -1.90 4.91 4.62
CA VAL A 95 -1.63 6.26 5.11
C VAL A 95 -2.80 6.80 5.92
N THR A 96 -2.51 7.65 6.90
CA THR A 96 -3.52 8.31 7.72
C THR A 96 -3.45 9.84 7.54
N ARG A 97 -4.47 10.56 8.03
CA ARG A 97 -4.52 12.03 7.96
C ARG A 97 -3.27 12.66 8.55
N ASN A 98 -2.94 12.29 9.78
CA ASN A 98 -1.77 12.76 10.52
C ASN A 98 -0.70 11.66 10.59
N PRO A 99 0.60 12.00 10.75
CA PRO A 99 1.63 11.01 11.05
C PRO A 99 1.34 10.28 12.36
N GLN A 100 1.75 9.02 12.44
CA GLN A 100 1.71 8.26 13.69
C GLN A 100 2.80 7.18 13.73
N PRO A 101 3.36 6.88 14.91
CA PRO A 101 4.47 5.92 15.03
C PRO A 101 4.05 4.46 14.89
N GLY A 102 2.75 4.16 15.02
CA GLY A 102 2.19 2.81 15.11
C GLY A 102 2.34 2.20 16.50
N ASN A 103 2.17 0.87 16.61
CA ASN A 103 2.27 0.16 17.88
C ASN A 103 3.74 0.00 18.33
N PRO A 104 4.03 -0.23 19.63
CA PRO A 104 5.38 -0.48 20.12
C PRO A 104 6.06 -1.70 19.46
N GLN A 105 7.38 -1.64 19.29
CA GLN A 105 8.20 -2.75 18.81
C GLN A 105 8.49 -3.77 19.94
N PRO A 106 8.74 -5.06 19.61
CA PRO A 106 8.67 -5.68 18.29
C PRO A 106 7.22 -5.90 17.83
N ARG A 107 6.98 -5.73 16.53
CA ARG A 107 5.63 -5.72 15.93
C ARG A 107 5.53 -6.40 14.57
N LEU A 108 6.61 -7.00 14.09
CA LEU A 108 6.66 -7.81 12.88
C LEU A 108 7.41 -9.12 13.20
N PHE A 109 6.79 -10.25 12.88
CA PHE A 109 7.28 -11.58 13.20
C PHE A 109 7.20 -12.45 11.95
N ARG A 110 8.22 -13.31 11.77
CA ARG A 110 8.25 -14.30 10.68
C ARG A 110 7.85 -15.66 11.23
N VAL A 111 7.18 -16.46 10.39
CA VAL A 111 6.87 -17.86 10.64
C VAL A 111 7.40 -18.68 9.44
N PRO A 112 8.73 -18.89 9.35
CA PRO A 112 9.39 -19.38 8.13
C PRO A 112 8.87 -20.74 7.65
N GLU A 113 8.65 -21.68 8.58
CA GLU A 113 8.08 -23.02 8.34
C GLU A 113 6.70 -22.99 7.66
N HIS A 114 5.95 -21.89 7.79
CA HIS A 114 4.65 -21.69 7.15
C HIS A 114 4.67 -20.63 6.06
N GLN A 115 5.85 -20.14 5.66
CA GLN A 115 6.01 -18.99 4.76
C GLN A 115 5.14 -17.78 5.19
N GLY A 116 4.93 -17.64 6.50
CA GLY A 116 3.98 -16.71 7.08
C GLY A 116 4.63 -15.50 7.73
N ILE A 117 3.83 -14.45 7.92
CA ILE A 117 4.18 -13.28 8.72
C ILE A 117 3.03 -12.94 9.66
N ILE A 118 3.36 -12.50 10.87
CA ILE A 118 2.41 -11.92 11.82
C ILE A 118 2.86 -10.49 12.08
N ASN A 119 1.95 -9.53 11.98
CA ASN A 119 2.28 -8.13 12.25
C ASN A 119 1.19 -7.45 13.08
N ARG A 120 1.64 -6.53 13.91
CA ARG A 120 0.83 -5.61 14.70
C ARG A 120 1.29 -4.17 14.50
N MET A 121 1.55 -3.76 13.26
CA MET A 121 2.18 -2.47 12.96
C MET A 121 1.39 -1.25 13.43
N GLY A 122 0.05 -1.29 13.31
CA GLY A 122 -0.83 -0.20 13.75
C GLY A 122 -0.74 1.08 12.90
N PHE A 123 -0.68 0.94 11.58
CA PHE A 123 -0.58 2.06 10.61
C PHE A 123 0.54 3.07 10.94
N ASN A 124 1.78 2.61 11.19
CA ASN A 124 2.93 3.50 11.26
C ASN A 124 3.17 4.19 9.90
N ASN A 125 3.06 5.52 9.82
CA ASN A 125 3.24 6.28 8.59
C ASN A 125 3.52 7.78 8.87
N HIS A 126 4.01 8.49 7.86
CA HIS A 126 4.39 9.91 7.93
C HIS A 126 3.23 10.89 7.64
N GLY A 127 1.99 10.39 7.50
CA GLY A 127 0.81 11.17 7.16
C GLY A 127 0.66 11.44 5.67
N ILE A 128 -0.56 11.74 5.24
CA ILE A 128 -0.90 11.91 3.81
C ILE A 128 -0.10 13.04 3.15
N ASP A 129 0.16 14.14 3.85
CA ASP A 129 0.94 15.25 3.27
C ASP A 129 2.38 14.86 2.95
N ALA A 130 3.00 14.02 3.78
CA ALA A 130 4.34 13.51 3.50
C ALA A 130 4.33 12.53 2.32
N MET A 131 3.31 11.67 2.25
CA MET A 131 3.13 10.75 1.13
C MET A 131 2.96 11.51 -0.19
N ILE A 132 2.11 12.54 -0.27
CA ILE A 132 1.93 13.33 -1.49
C ILE A 132 3.25 13.94 -1.96
N ARG A 133 4.03 14.54 -1.05
CA ARG A 133 5.37 15.07 -1.38
C ARG A 133 6.33 14.01 -1.92
N ASN A 134 6.18 12.76 -1.53
CA ASN A 134 7.00 11.66 -2.07
C ASN A 134 6.50 11.22 -3.45
N ILE A 135 5.17 11.14 -3.65
CA ILE A 135 4.57 10.84 -4.96
C ILE A 135 4.97 11.90 -5.99
N GLU A 136 4.93 13.18 -5.65
CA GLU A 136 5.30 14.28 -6.55
C GLU A 136 6.78 14.25 -6.99
N LYS A 137 7.65 13.60 -6.22
CA LYS A 137 9.06 13.40 -6.56
C LYS A 137 9.30 12.14 -7.40
N SER A 138 8.34 11.21 -7.42
CA SER A 138 8.41 9.97 -8.16
C SER A 138 8.28 10.22 -9.66
N LYS A 139 8.96 9.43 -10.47
CA LYS A 139 8.84 9.44 -11.94
C LYS A 139 7.90 8.35 -12.45
N TYR A 140 7.45 7.45 -11.59
CA TYR A 140 6.59 6.32 -11.93
C TYR A 140 5.30 6.75 -12.64
N GLN A 141 5.07 6.19 -13.83
CA GLN A 141 3.88 6.46 -14.67
C GLN A 141 2.91 5.27 -14.73
N GLY A 142 3.13 4.24 -13.92
CA GLY A 142 2.24 3.08 -13.88
C GLY A 142 1.02 3.30 -12.98
N VAL A 143 0.20 2.26 -12.83
CA VAL A 143 -0.99 2.32 -11.97
C VAL A 143 -0.55 2.36 -10.50
N LEU A 144 -0.95 3.43 -9.80
CA LEU A 144 -0.64 3.69 -8.40
C LEU A 144 -1.92 3.74 -7.56
N GLY A 145 -2.09 2.77 -6.66
CA GLY A 145 -3.11 2.73 -5.64
C GLY A 145 -2.67 3.44 -4.36
N ILE A 146 -3.58 4.22 -3.75
CA ILE A 146 -3.34 4.83 -2.44
C ILE A 146 -4.30 4.21 -1.42
N ASN A 147 -3.74 3.49 -0.45
CA ASN A 147 -4.48 2.87 0.63
C ASN A 147 -4.61 3.85 1.80
N ILE A 148 -5.84 4.23 2.15
CA ILE A 148 -6.16 5.22 3.17
C ILE A 148 -6.79 4.57 4.41
N GLY A 149 -6.50 5.12 5.59
CA GLY A 149 -6.96 4.63 6.88
C GLY A 149 -7.19 5.75 7.89
N LYS A 150 -7.81 5.36 9.01
CA LYS A 150 -8.08 6.24 10.17
C LYS A 150 -6.85 6.33 11.08
N ASN A 151 -6.56 7.52 11.61
CA ASN A 151 -5.58 7.67 12.68
C ASN A 151 -6.00 6.89 13.93
N ALA A 152 -5.04 6.36 14.69
CA ALA A 152 -5.32 5.56 15.89
C ALA A 152 -6.10 6.34 16.96
N VAL A 153 -5.77 7.63 17.12
CA VAL A 153 -6.35 8.53 18.14
C VAL A 153 -7.73 9.06 17.77
N THR A 154 -8.13 9.00 16.50
CA THR A 154 -9.44 9.48 16.06
C THR A 154 -10.54 8.57 16.62
N PRO A 155 -11.54 9.10 17.34
CA PRO A 155 -12.69 8.31 17.77
C PRO A 155 -13.41 7.67 16.58
N ILE A 156 -14.07 6.53 16.81
CA ILE A 156 -14.71 5.78 15.70
C ILE A 156 -15.84 6.59 15.05
N GLN A 157 -16.52 7.42 15.82
CA GLN A 157 -17.60 8.32 15.36
C GLN A 157 -17.10 9.36 14.36
N ASN A 158 -15.81 9.72 14.43
CA ASN A 158 -15.17 10.69 13.56
C ASN A 158 -14.27 9.99 12.52
N ALA A 159 -14.41 8.67 12.36
CA ALA A 159 -13.57 7.90 11.44
C ALA A 159 -13.70 8.40 9.99
N ALA A 160 -14.92 8.76 9.58
CA ALA A 160 -15.22 9.22 8.23
C ALA A 160 -14.37 10.45 7.85
N ASP A 161 -14.13 11.37 8.77
CA ASP A 161 -13.35 12.59 8.52
C ASP A 161 -11.93 12.29 8.07
N ASP A 162 -11.26 11.31 8.69
CA ASP A 162 -9.92 10.91 8.31
C ASP A 162 -9.89 10.34 6.88
N TYR A 163 -10.87 9.51 6.53
CA TYR A 163 -10.98 8.96 5.17
C TYR A 163 -11.30 10.05 4.14
N LEU A 164 -12.21 10.97 4.45
CA LEU A 164 -12.59 12.05 3.54
C LEU A 164 -11.41 13.00 3.27
N ILE A 165 -10.63 13.33 4.29
CA ILE A 165 -9.45 14.18 4.15
C ILE A 165 -8.36 13.46 3.35
N CYS A 166 -8.12 12.18 3.63
CA CYS A 166 -7.16 11.41 2.84
C CYS A 166 -7.62 11.23 1.39
N LEU A 167 -8.91 10.97 1.16
CA LEU A 167 -9.50 10.86 -0.17
C LEU A 167 -9.28 12.14 -0.98
N GLU A 168 -9.60 13.30 -0.41
CA GLU A 168 -9.42 14.60 -1.05
C GLU A 168 -7.96 14.85 -1.44
N LYS A 169 -7.02 14.63 -0.52
CA LYS A 169 -5.59 14.85 -0.77
C LYS A 169 -5.00 13.82 -1.74
N ALA A 170 -5.48 12.59 -1.73
CA ALA A 170 -5.00 11.52 -2.60
C ALA A 170 -5.56 11.58 -4.03
N TYR A 171 -6.71 12.25 -4.24
CA TYR A 171 -7.49 12.11 -5.47
C TYR A 171 -6.72 12.42 -6.75
N ALA A 172 -5.99 13.53 -6.77
CA ALA A 172 -5.22 13.95 -7.95
C ALA A 172 -4.00 13.08 -8.24
N HIS A 173 -3.54 12.29 -7.26
CA HIS A 173 -2.28 11.54 -7.32
C HIS A 173 -2.49 10.03 -7.47
N ALA A 174 -3.72 9.54 -7.30
CA ALA A 174 -4.06 8.13 -7.35
C ALA A 174 -4.58 7.71 -8.73
N SER A 175 -4.27 6.48 -9.11
CA SER A 175 -5.01 5.74 -10.14
C SER A 175 -6.26 5.09 -9.58
N TYR A 176 -6.20 4.61 -8.32
CA TYR A 176 -7.34 4.15 -7.54
C TYR A 176 -7.07 4.37 -6.04
N ILE A 177 -8.12 4.40 -5.24
CA ILE A 177 -8.01 4.59 -3.79
C ILE A 177 -8.63 3.41 -3.05
N THR A 178 -7.90 2.86 -2.08
CA THR A 178 -8.37 1.76 -1.24
C THR A 178 -8.77 2.28 0.14
N VAL A 179 -10.02 2.05 0.53
CA VAL A 179 -10.57 2.35 1.85
C VAL A 179 -10.32 1.14 2.76
N ASN A 180 -9.38 1.28 3.71
CA ASN A 180 -8.98 0.16 4.58
C ASN A 180 -9.72 0.18 5.92
N ILE A 181 -10.71 -0.69 6.04
CA ILE A 181 -11.51 -0.92 7.26
C ILE A 181 -11.22 -2.28 7.94
N SER A 182 -10.16 -2.98 7.52
CA SER A 182 -9.92 -4.39 7.88
C SER A 182 -8.74 -4.63 8.81
N SER A 183 -7.91 -3.62 9.08
CA SER A 183 -6.76 -3.75 9.98
C SER A 183 -7.17 -4.28 11.36
N PRO A 184 -6.59 -5.42 11.82
CA PRO A 184 -6.77 -5.90 13.19
C PRO A 184 -6.02 -5.04 14.22
N ASN A 185 -5.12 -4.17 13.75
CA ASN A 185 -4.10 -3.52 14.57
C ASN A 185 -4.46 -2.09 14.98
N THR A 186 -5.66 -1.64 14.59
CA THR A 186 -6.22 -0.33 14.93
C THR A 186 -7.48 -0.58 15.74
N LYS A 187 -7.49 -0.10 16.99
CA LYS A 187 -8.58 -0.35 17.94
C LYS A 187 -9.94 -0.02 17.33
N ASN A 188 -10.87 -0.96 17.43
CA ASN A 188 -12.26 -0.87 16.96
C ASN A 188 -12.45 -0.59 15.46
N LEU A 189 -11.41 -0.65 14.62
CA LEU A 189 -11.56 -0.30 13.21
C LEU A 189 -12.54 -1.22 12.47
N ARG A 190 -12.52 -2.52 12.80
CA ARG A 190 -13.42 -3.51 12.22
C ARG A 190 -14.89 -3.30 12.59
N ALA A 191 -15.19 -2.48 13.60
CA ALA A 191 -16.58 -2.10 13.91
C ALA A 191 -17.22 -1.33 12.74
N LEU A 192 -16.42 -0.64 11.90
CA LEU A 192 -16.90 0.01 10.67
C LEU A 192 -17.38 -0.98 9.60
N GLN A 193 -17.21 -2.29 9.79
CA GLN A 193 -17.77 -3.31 8.89
C GLN A 193 -19.21 -3.68 9.27
N GLY A 194 -19.74 -3.17 10.40
CA GLY A 194 -21.16 -3.29 10.72
C GLY A 194 -22.03 -2.54 9.69
N GLY A 195 -23.18 -3.11 9.32
CA GLY A 195 -23.97 -2.63 8.17
C GLY A 195 -24.32 -1.14 8.17
N GLY A 196 -24.76 -0.59 9.31
CA GLY A 196 -25.12 0.83 9.42
C GLY A 196 -23.93 1.79 9.29
N GLU A 197 -22.86 1.52 10.03
CA GLU A 197 -21.62 2.32 10.01
C GLU A 197 -20.92 2.25 8.65
N LEU A 198 -20.88 1.05 8.04
CA LEU A 198 -20.32 0.87 6.72
C LEU A 198 -21.12 1.64 5.67
N GLY A 199 -22.45 1.56 5.72
CA GLY A 199 -23.34 2.28 4.81
C GLY A 199 -23.10 3.79 4.86
N ALA A 200 -23.09 4.37 6.07
CA ALA A 200 -22.84 5.80 6.28
C ALA A 200 -21.45 6.25 5.78
N LEU A 201 -20.41 5.45 6.06
CA LEU A 201 -19.06 5.74 5.58
C LEU A 201 -18.97 5.69 4.06
N LEU A 202 -19.54 4.66 3.42
CA LEU A 202 -19.53 4.52 1.97
C LEU A 202 -20.33 5.62 1.28
N GLU A 203 -21.48 6.00 1.83
CA GLU A 203 -22.28 7.12 1.31
C GLU A 203 -21.46 8.42 1.32
N ALA A 204 -20.85 8.76 2.47
CA ALA A 204 -19.99 9.94 2.59
C ALA A 204 -18.83 9.93 1.57
N LEU A 205 -18.15 8.78 1.43
CA LEU A 205 -17.04 8.62 0.49
C LEU A 205 -17.49 8.74 -0.97
N LYS A 206 -18.63 8.16 -1.34
CA LYS A 206 -19.18 8.22 -2.70
C LYS A 206 -19.63 9.64 -3.05
N ASN A 207 -20.23 10.36 -2.11
CA ASN A 207 -20.61 11.75 -2.28
C ASN A 207 -19.37 12.64 -2.50
N LYS A 208 -18.33 12.47 -1.67
CA LYS A 208 -17.06 13.20 -1.85
C LYS A 208 -16.34 12.82 -3.15
N GLN A 209 -16.34 11.54 -3.52
CA GLN A 209 -15.77 11.07 -4.79
C GLN A 209 -16.45 11.71 -6.00
N ALA A 210 -17.79 11.87 -5.97
CA ALA A 210 -18.54 12.52 -7.05
C ALA A 210 -18.18 14.01 -7.18
N GLN A 211 -18.05 14.72 -6.04
CA GLN A 211 -17.61 16.12 -6.02
C GLN A 211 -16.19 16.26 -6.59
N LEU A 212 -15.26 15.41 -6.16
CA LEU A 212 -13.88 15.41 -6.65
C LEU A 212 -13.80 15.03 -8.13
N ALA A 213 -14.61 14.07 -8.59
CA ALA A 213 -14.66 13.69 -10.00
C ALA A 213 -15.08 14.88 -10.88
N ALA A 214 -16.08 15.65 -10.44
CA ALA A 214 -16.50 16.87 -11.12
C ALA A 214 -15.42 17.96 -11.09
N ALA A 215 -14.76 18.15 -9.94
CA ALA A 215 -13.73 19.18 -9.77
C ALA A 215 -12.45 18.89 -10.60
N HIS A 216 -12.05 17.62 -10.70
CA HIS A 216 -10.83 17.21 -11.40
C HIS A 216 -11.06 16.75 -12.85
N GLY A 217 -12.32 16.61 -13.30
CA GLY A 217 -12.66 16.11 -14.62
C GLY A 217 -12.25 14.65 -14.87
N LYS A 218 -11.99 13.88 -13.81
CA LYS A 218 -11.52 12.48 -13.88
C LYS A 218 -12.13 11.66 -12.75
N TYR A 219 -12.65 10.48 -13.09
CA TYR A 219 -13.14 9.53 -12.11
C TYR A 219 -12.02 8.63 -11.59
N ILE A 220 -11.73 8.70 -10.28
CA ILE A 220 -10.80 7.78 -9.61
C ILE A 220 -11.58 6.71 -8.86
N PRO A 221 -11.46 5.42 -9.21
CA PRO A 221 -12.25 4.36 -8.59
C PRO A 221 -11.85 4.11 -7.12
N LEU A 222 -12.85 3.75 -6.31
CA LEU A 222 -12.67 3.34 -4.91
C LEU A 222 -12.79 1.82 -4.77
N ALA A 223 -11.92 1.22 -3.97
CA ALA A 223 -12.00 -0.16 -3.52
C ALA A 223 -12.13 -0.22 -1.99
N VAL A 224 -12.88 -1.19 -1.46
CA VAL A 224 -12.98 -1.42 -0.01
C VAL A 224 -12.20 -2.69 0.34
N LYS A 225 -11.25 -2.58 1.28
CA LYS A 225 -10.44 -3.72 1.72
C LYS A 225 -11.04 -4.33 3.00
N ILE A 226 -11.67 -5.49 2.86
CA ILE A 226 -12.35 -6.23 3.93
C ILE A 226 -11.42 -7.24 4.64
N ALA A 227 -11.83 -7.69 5.82
CA ALA A 227 -11.16 -8.79 6.53
C ALA A 227 -11.59 -10.14 5.90
N PRO A 228 -10.74 -11.18 5.96
CA PRO A 228 -11.11 -12.53 5.52
C PRO A 228 -12.18 -13.16 6.43
#